data_AF-A0AAN6KLT2-F1
#
_entry.id   AF-A0AAN6KLT2-F1
#
_cell.length_a   1.000
_cell.length_b   1.000
_cell.length_c   1.000
_cell.angle_alpha   90.00
_cell.angle_beta   90.00
_cell.angle_gamma   90.00
#
_symmetry.space_group_name_H-M   'P 1'
#
loop_
_entity.id
_entity.type
_entity.pdbx_description
1 polymer ?
#
loop_
_entity_poly.entity_id
_entity_poly.type
_entity_poly.pdbx_seq_one_letter_code
_entity_poly.pdbx_strand_id
1 'polypeptide(L)'
;MNRRISSISIEVPQSRTRRSSYATSVSSRRNENLTRRFSALSTAEHGEAVDTEITAAEETVAEEIAEIKRYEDFTTIDWVQDAARENQRRKARRVERASFFEREGRLGWRRKVWEAYDAGQGWIVVTLIGIAIGLNAAFLNIVTEWLSDVKLGYCTTAFYLNESFCCWGSESGCPEWHRWSTFWPLNYLLYISFAGLLAFCSAHLVKSYAPYAAGSGISEIKCIIAGFVMKGFLGFWTLLIKTLAMPLSIDVVATTVGYSPCRF
;
A
#
# COMPACT_ATOMS: atom_id res chain seq x y z
N MET A 1 -58.66 48.69 24.20
CA MET A 1 -58.12 47.31 24.14
C MET A 1 -56.66 47.34 24.54
N ASN A 2 -56.36 47.05 25.81
CA ASN A 2 -55.00 46.93 26.35
C ASN A 2 -54.40 45.59 25.94
N ARG A 3 -53.24 45.57 25.26
CA ARG A 3 -52.42 44.36 25.13
C ARG A 3 -51.14 44.52 25.94
N ARG A 4 -51.01 43.65 26.94
CA ARG A 4 -49.89 43.49 27.86
C ARG A 4 -48.65 43.00 27.12
N ILE A 5 -47.52 43.51 27.57
CA ILE A 5 -46.17 42.98 27.34
C ILE A 5 -46.04 41.69 28.14
N SER A 6 -45.60 40.61 27.49
CA SER A 6 -45.17 39.37 28.14
C SER A 6 -43.72 39.10 27.76
N SER A 7 -42.82 39.28 28.73
CA SER A 7 -41.41 38.90 28.67
C SER A 7 -41.27 37.38 28.73
N ILE A 8 -40.64 36.78 27.72
CA ILE A 8 -40.26 35.36 27.72
C ILE A 8 -38.83 35.26 28.24
N SER A 9 -38.67 34.69 29.43
CA SER A 9 -37.38 34.31 30.01
C SER A 9 -36.90 33.02 29.34
N ILE A 10 -35.70 33.04 28.74
CA ILE A 10 -35.04 31.84 28.20
C ILE A 10 -34.09 31.30 29.28
N GLU A 11 -34.42 30.14 29.83
CA GLU A 11 -33.55 29.38 30.74
C GLU A 11 -32.31 28.84 30.00
N VAL A 12 -31.14 29.08 30.58
CA VAL A 12 -29.85 28.52 30.14
C VAL A 12 -29.71 27.10 30.72
N PRO A 13 -29.33 26.07 29.94
CA PRO A 13 -29.08 24.74 30.49
C PRO A 13 -27.76 24.73 31.27
N GLN A 14 -27.83 24.36 32.55
CA GLN A 14 -26.64 24.12 33.39
C GLN A 14 -25.88 22.87 32.93
N SER A 15 -24.60 23.04 32.60
CA SER A 15 -23.67 21.95 32.30
C SER A 15 -23.38 21.11 33.54
N ARG A 16 -23.86 19.86 33.56
CA ARG A 16 -23.59 18.86 34.59
C ARG A 16 -22.14 18.36 34.46
N THR A 17 -21.22 18.84 35.30
CA THR A 17 -19.87 18.27 35.45
C THR A 17 -19.95 16.90 36.11
N ARG A 18 -19.82 15.81 35.33
CA ARG A 18 -19.54 14.47 35.87
C ARG A 18 -18.05 14.36 36.20
N ARG A 19 -17.71 14.47 37.49
CA ARG A 19 -16.47 13.89 38.04
C ARG A 19 -16.58 12.37 37.91
N SER A 20 -15.68 11.75 37.17
CA SER A 20 -15.51 10.30 37.17
C SER A 20 -14.35 9.96 38.09
N SER A 21 -14.69 9.39 39.24
CA SER A 21 -13.75 8.75 40.16
C SER A 21 -13.59 7.29 39.71
N TYR A 22 -12.45 6.94 39.12
CA TYR A 22 -12.00 5.56 39.06
C TYR A 22 -10.55 5.50 39.54
N ALA A 23 -10.41 5.19 40.82
CA ALA A 23 -9.21 4.61 41.36
C ALA A 23 -9.41 3.09 41.35
N THR A 24 -8.57 2.37 40.62
CA THR A 24 -8.31 0.96 40.91
C THR A 24 -6.81 0.73 40.79
N SER A 25 -6.23 0.43 41.94
CA SER A 25 -4.87 -0.01 42.18
C SER A 25 -4.45 -1.21 41.32
N VAL A 26 -3.29 -1.13 40.67
CA VAL A 26 -2.55 -2.34 40.28
C VAL A 26 -1.15 -2.26 40.88
N SER A 27 -0.89 -3.22 41.75
CA SER A 27 0.30 -3.39 42.57
C SER A 27 1.55 -3.66 41.73
N SER A 28 2.62 -2.96 42.05
CA SER A 28 4.00 -3.37 41.78
C SER A 28 4.27 -4.75 42.41
N ARG A 29 4.51 -5.78 41.59
CA ARG A 29 5.20 -7.00 42.02
C ARG A 29 6.57 -7.08 41.38
N ARG A 30 7.56 -7.16 42.26
CA ARG A 30 9.00 -7.24 42.04
C ARG A 30 9.41 -8.71 42.22
N ASN A 31 10.28 -9.19 41.33
CA ASN A 31 11.15 -10.38 41.40
C ASN A 31 10.57 -11.74 41.78
N GLU A 32 10.72 -12.71 40.87
CA GLU A 32 11.40 -13.97 41.20
C GLU A 32 12.35 -14.38 40.05
N ASN A 33 13.61 -14.64 40.43
CA ASN A 33 14.61 -15.30 39.58
C ASN A 33 14.28 -16.78 39.50
N LEU A 34 14.35 -17.39 38.32
CA LEU A 34 14.72 -18.81 38.22
C LEU A 34 15.40 -19.14 36.89
N THR A 35 16.72 -19.29 37.03
CA THR A 35 17.62 -20.10 36.22
C THR A 35 16.95 -21.22 35.42
N ARG A 36 17.01 -21.17 34.09
CA ARG A 36 17.14 -22.38 33.27
C ARG A 36 18.45 -22.34 32.50
N ARG A 37 19.44 -22.98 33.12
CA ARG A 37 20.69 -23.35 32.50
C ARG A 37 20.44 -24.39 31.40
N PHE A 38 21.28 -24.28 30.38
CA PHE A 38 21.59 -25.25 29.35
C PHE A 38 21.67 -26.68 29.88
N SER A 39 21.05 -27.60 29.15
CA SER A 39 21.43 -29.01 29.12
C SER A 39 21.67 -29.39 27.66
N ALA A 40 22.84 -29.05 27.16
CA ALA A 40 23.43 -29.72 26.02
C ALA A 40 24.38 -30.79 26.58
N LEU A 41 24.04 -32.09 26.47
CA LEU A 41 25.01 -33.15 26.21
C LEU A 41 24.35 -34.53 25.98
N SER A 42 24.68 -35.13 24.84
CA SER A 42 24.89 -36.56 24.58
C SER A 42 23.71 -37.53 24.69
N THR A 43 23.22 -38.01 23.53
CA THR A 43 23.33 -39.43 23.15
C THR A 43 23.38 -39.51 21.62
N ALA A 44 24.49 -40.00 21.09
CA ALA A 44 24.63 -40.40 19.70
C ALA A 44 24.18 -41.85 19.57
N GLU A 45 23.09 -42.12 18.87
CA GLU A 45 22.90 -43.35 18.07
C GLU A 45 21.65 -43.22 17.18
N HIS A 46 21.80 -43.65 15.94
CA HIS A 46 20.79 -43.79 14.87
C HIS A 46 20.39 -42.52 14.09
N GLY A 47 21.11 -42.31 12.98
CA GLY A 47 20.72 -41.41 11.90
C GLY A 47 19.49 -41.88 11.14
N GLU A 48 18.89 -40.94 10.39
CA GLU A 48 17.71 -41.03 9.50
C GLU A 48 16.32 -40.67 10.04
N ALA A 49 16.12 -40.39 11.34
CA ALA A 49 14.80 -39.94 11.85
C ALA A 49 14.75 -38.49 12.38
N VAL A 50 15.90 -37.87 12.65
CA VAL A 50 15.98 -36.58 13.37
C VAL A 50 15.80 -35.35 12.46
N ASP A 51 16.17 -35.44 11.18
CA ASP A 51 16.10 -34.28 10.28
C ASP A 51 14.64 -33.88 9.95
N THR A 52 13.73 -34.85 9.88
CA THR A 52 12.30 -34.59 9.59
C THR A 52 11.59 -33.92 10.78
N GLU A 53 11.89 -34.32 12.01
CA GLU A 53 11.32 -33.70 13.22
C GLU A 53 11.83 -32.27 13.44
N ILE A 54 13.11 -32.00 13.13
CA ILE A 54 13.65 -30.64 13.21
C ILE A 54 12.94 -29.73 12.20
N THR A 55 12.74 -30.18 10.95
CA THR A 55 12.02 -29.37 9.95
C THR A 55 10.55 -29.13 10.31
N ALA A 56 9.85 -30.15 10.84
CA ALA A 56 8.45 -30.00 11.22
C ALA A 56 8.28 -29.12 12.48
N ALA A 57 9.19 -29.23 13.46
CA ALA A 57 9.18 -28.39 14.64
C ALA A 57 9.62 -26.94 14.34
N GLU A 58 10.56 -26.74 13.41
CA GLU A 58 10.91 -25.41 12.91
C GLU A 58 9.78 -24.80 12.09
N GLU A 59 9.02 -25.60 11.34
CA GLU A 59 7.86 -25.16 10.58
C GLU A 59 6.69 -24.76 11.50
N THR A 60 6.41 -25.51 12.57
CA THR A 60 5.38 -25.14 13.56
C THR A 60 5.80 -23.93 14.39
N VAL A 61 7.07 -23.83 14.78
CA VAL A 61 7.59 -22.64 15.47
C VAL A 61 7.59 -21.42 14.54
N ALA A 62 7.88 -21.59 13.25
CA ALA A 62 7.75 -20.52 12.26
C ALA A 62 6.28 -20.10 12.04
N GLU A 63 5.34 -21.05 12.07
CA GLU A 63 3.89 -20.79 11.99
C GLU A 63 3.38 -20.03 13.21
N GLU A 64 3.75 -20.45 14.43
CA GLU A 64 3.40 -19.76 15.67
C GLU A 64 4.03 -18.38 15.77
N ILE A 65 5.31 -18.22 15.36
CA ILE A 65 5.97 -16.92 15.30
C ILE A 65 5.31 -16.02 14.24
N ALA A 66 4.88 -16.56 13.11
CA ALA A 66 4.14 -15.81 12.09
C ALA A 66 2.76 -15.38 12.60
N GLU A 67 2.08 -16.22 13.39
CA GLU A 67 0.82 -15.87 14.03
C GLU A 67 0.99 -14.75 15.08
N ILE A 68 2.00 -14.85 15.94
CA ILE A 68 2.28 -13.82 16.97
C ILE A 68 2.72 -12.50 16.33
N LYS A 69 3.56 -12.54 15.28
CA LYS A 69 3.99 -11.35 14.53
C LYS A 69 2.82 -10.64 13.84
N ARG A 70 1.81 -11.40 13.37
CA ARG A 70 0.58 -10.84 12.79
C ARG A 70 -0.20 -9.99 13.82
N TYR A 71 -0.17 -10.33 15.11
CA TYR A 71 -0.85 -9.54 16.17
C TYR A 71 -0.09 -8.26 16.58
N GLU A 72 1.24 -8.18 16.39
CA GLU A 72 2.03 -6.97 16.68
C GLU A 72 2.10 -5.95 15.52
N ASP A 73 1.51 -6.27 14.37
CA ASP A 73 1.50 -5.41 13.19
C ASP A 73 0.40 -4.34 13.22
N PHE A 74 -0.49 -4.36 14.22
CA PHE A 74 -1.62 -3.44 14.32
C PHE A 74 -1.35 -2.27 15.28
N THR A 75 -1.30 -1.06 14.74
CA THR A 75 -1.35 0.17 15.54
C THR A 75 -2.62 0.93 15.22
N THR A 76 -3.33 1.42 16.24
CA THR A 76 -4.55 2.20 16.05
C THR A 76 -4.24 3.69 15.85
N ILE A 77 -4.81 4.29 14.81
CA ILE A 77 -4.80 5.74 14.60
C ILE A 77 -5.98 6.34 15.37
N ASP A 78 -5.70 7.28 16.28
CA ASP A 78 -6.72 8.09 16.92
C ASP A 78 -6.85 9.46 16.22
N TRP A 79 -7.77 9.52 15.24
CA TRP A 79 -8.09 10.75 14.52
C TRP A 79 -8.65 11.85 15.43
N VAL A 80 -9.31 11.49 16.53
CA VAL A 80 -9.93 12.46 17.45
C VAL A 80 -8.85 13.17 18.23
N GLN A 81 -7.89 12.42 18.78
CA GLN A 81 -6.74 13.01 19.48
C GLN A 81 -5.87 13.86 18.54
N ASP A 82 -5.61 13.40 17.32
CA ASP A 82 -4.81 14.16 16.36
C ASP A 82 -5.52 15.43 15.87
N ALA A 83 -6.83 15.36 15.61
CA ALA A 83 -7.63 16.54 15.27
C ALA A 83 -7.70 17.54 16.43
N ALA A 84 -7.84 17.06 17.67
CA ALA A 84 -7.84 17.91 18.86
C ALA A 84 -6.49 18.60 19.04
N ARG A 85 -5.38 17.86 18.87
CA ARG A 85 -4.01 18.38 18.96
C ARG A 85 -3.72 19.42 17.88
N GLU A 86 -4.12 19.19 16.63
CA GLU A 86 -3.95 20.15 15.54
C GLU A 86 -4.82 21.40 15.74
N ASN A 87 -6.07 21.25 16.22
CA ASN A 87 -6.91 22.40 16.57
C ASN A 87 -6.31 23.26 17.67
N GLN A 88 -5.66 22.66 18.69
CA GLN A 88 -4.95 23.42 19.72
C GLN A 88 -3.75 24.17 19.15
N ARG A 89 -2.93 23.54 18.29
CA ARG A 89 -1.81 24.19 17.60
C ARG A 89 -2.27 25.38 16.76
N ARG A 90 -3.41 25.26 16.07
CA ARG A 90 -4.01 26.35 15.29
C ARG A 90 -4.48 27.51 16.17
N LYS A 91 -5.04 27.24 17.35
CA LYS A 91 -5.44 28.29 18.31
C LYS A 91 -4.24 29.05 18.86
N ALA A 92 -3.17 28.35 19.26
CA ALA A 92 -1.93 28.98 19.74
C ALA A 92 -1.33 29.91 18.68
N ARG A 93 -1.22 29.44 17.42
CA ARG A 93 -0.75 30.24 16.28
C ARG A 93 -1.62 31.47 16.00
N ARG A 94 -2.93 31.41 16.22
CA ARG A 94 -3.84 32.58 16.02
C ARG A 94 -3.59 33.66 17.07
N VAL A 95 -3.37 33.27 18.34
CA VAL A 95 -3.08 34.20 19.43
C VAL A 95 -1.74 34.89 19.21
N GLU A 96 -0.69 34.13 18.86
CA GLU A 96 0.61 34.70 18.51
C GLU A 96 0.55 35.63 17.30
N ARG A 97 -0.25 35.32 16.27
CA ARG A 97 -0.44 36.21 15.12
C ARG A 97 -1.15 37.51 15.49
N ALA A 98 -2.13 37.46 16.40
CA ALA A 98 -2.87 38.62 16.84
C ALA A 98 -1.99 39.59 17.63
N SER A 99 -1.10 39.08 18.49
CA SER A 99 -0.14 39.90 19.24
C SER A 99 1.01 40.45 18.37
N PHE A 100 1.36 39.78 17.27
CA PHE A 100 2.45 40.21 16.38
C PHE A 100 2.05 41.26 15.35
N PHE A 101 0.75 41.41 15.05
CA PHE A 101 0.26 42.36 14.03
C PHE A 101 0.51 43.83 14.42
N GLU A 102 0.73 44.12 15.71
CA GLU A 102 1.07 45.46 16.20
C GLU A 102 2.54 45.87 15.96
N ARG A 103 3.44 44.95 15.55
CA ARG A 103 4.89 45.20 15.72
C ARG A 103 5.77 45.34 14.47
N GLU A 104 5.37 44.99 13.23
CA GLU A 104 6.38 45.03 12.14
C GLU A 104 5.87 45.13 10.67
N GLY A 105 6.39 46.12 9.94
CA GLY A 105 5.97 46.51 8.58
C GLY A 105 6.97 46.22 7.43
N ARG A 106 8.01 45.37 7.60
CA ARG A 106 9.02 45.14 6.53
C ARG A 106 9.29 43.68 6.11
N LEU A 107 8.74 42.68 6.79
CA LEU A 107 8.93 41.24 6.49
C LEU A 107 7.78 40.60 5.66
N GLY A 108 6.94 41.42 5.04
CA GLY A 108 5.63 41.00 4.51
C GLY A 108 5.63 39.99 3.36
N TRP A 109 6.57 40.07 2.39
CA TRP A 109 6.48 39.24 1.18
C TRP A 109 6.85 37.77 1.41
N ARG A 110 7.95 37.49 2.13
CA ARG A 110 8.32 36.13 2.53
C ARG A 110 7.23 35.50 3.39
N ARG A 111 6.63 36.29 4.28
CA ARG A 111 5.49 35.86 5.10
C ARG A 111 4.27 35.51 4.27
N LYS A 112 3.93 36.33 3.27
CA LYS A 112 2.81 36.09 2.35
C LYS A 112 2.99 34.81 1.52
N VAL A 113 4.23 34.50 1.14
CA VAL A 113 4.57 33.23 0.47
C VAL A 113 4.44 32.04 1.43
N TRP A 114 4.91 32.15 2.68
CA TRP A 114 4.73 31.10 3.70
C TRP A 114 3.26 30.85 4.05
N GLU A 115 2.46 31.91 4.16
CA GLU A 115 1.01 31.82 4.39
C GLU A 115 0.28 31.17 3.20
N ALA A 116 0.70 31.47 1.97
CA ALA A 116 0.20 30.80 0.77
C ALA A 116 0.63 29.33 0.71
N TYR A 117 1.85 29.00 1.12
CA TYR A 117 2.35 27.62 1.18
C TYR A 117 1.59 26.78 2.23
N ASP A 118 1.40 27.30 3.45
CA ASP A 118 0.59 26.63 4.50
C ASP A 118 -0.85 26.38 4.04
N ALA A 119 -1.43 27.30 3.27
CA ALA A 119 -2.77 27.14 2.71
C ALA A 119 -2.80 26.17 1.49
N GLY A 120 -1.70 26.10 0.73
CA GLY A 120 -1.58 25.32 -0.51
C GLY A 120 -0.97 23.92 -0.35
N GLN A 121 -0.34 23.61 0.79
CA GLN A 121 0.38 22.35 1.01
C GLN A 121 -0.47 21.12 0.70
N GLY A 122 -1.74 21.11 1.12
CA GLY A 122 -2.67 20.01 0.83
C GLY A 122 -2.91 19.83 -0.67
N TRP A 123 -3.09 20.93 -1.41
CA TRP A 123 -3.30 20.88 -2.86
C TRP A 123 -2.06 20.38 -3.60
N ILE A 124 -0.87 20.83 -3.20
CA ILE A 124 0.39 20.37 -3.77
C ILE A 124 0.55 18.84 -3.60
N VAL A 125 0.28 18.32 -2.40
CA VAL A 125 0.36 16.87 -2.12
C VAL A 125 -0.63 16.09 -2.97
N VAL A 126 -1.88 16.55 -3.10
CA VAL A 126 -2.90 15.89 -3.94
C VAL A 126 -2.49 15.87 -5.41
N THR A 127 -1.96 16.98 -5.93
CA THR A 127 -1.47 17.04 -7.32
C THR A 127 -0.30 16.08 -7.54
N LEU A 128 0.65 16.00 -6.61
CA LEU A 128 1.78 15.07 -6.72
C LEU A 128 1.34 13.60 -6.71
N ILE A 129 0.40 13.23 -5.85
CA ILE A 129 -0.17 11.87 -5.83
C ILE A 129 -0.88 11.58 -7.15
N GLY A 130 -1.66 12.53 -7.68
CA GLY A 130 -2.33 12.39 -8.98
C GLY A 130 -1.35 12.16 -10.13
N ILE A 131 -0.26 12.94 -10.19
CA ILE A 131 0.80 12.76 -11.18
C ILE A 131 1.44 11.38 -11.04
N ALA A 132 1.74 10.94 -9.82
CA ALA A 132 2.33 9.62 -9.58
C ALA A 132 1.38 8.49 -10.04
N ILE A 133 0.08 8.58 -9.73
CA ILE A 133 -0.92 7.59 -10.19
C ILE A 133 -0.99 7.58 -11.72
N GLY A 134 -1.00 8.74 -12.36
CA GLY A 134 -1.01 8.86 -13.82
C GLY A 134 0.23 8.24 -14.49
N LEU A 135 1.42 8.49 -13.95
CA LEU A 135 2.67 7.89 -14.44
C LEU A 135 2.67 6.37 -14.26
N ASN A 136 2.16 5.87 -13.13
CA ASN A 136 2.00 4.43 -12.92
C ASN A 136 1.02 3.84 -13.93
N ALA A 137 -0.14 4.47 -14.17
CA ALA A 137 -1.10 3.99 -15.16
C ALA A 137 -0.52 3.94 -16.58
N ALA A 138 0.23 4.96 -16.99
CA ALA A 138 0.91 4.99 -18.28
C ALA A 138 1.96 3.86 -18.40
N PHE A 139 2.75 3.65 -17.34
CA PHE A 139 3.71 2.55 -17.28
C PHE A 139 3.01 1.18 -17.39
N LEU A 140 1.94 0.97 -16.63
CA LEU A 140 1.16 -0.27 -16.70
C LEU A 140 0.66 -0.52 -18.13
N ASN A 141 0.11 0.49 -18.80
CA ASN A 141 -0.40 0.36 -20.17
C ASN A 141 0.68 -0.08 -21.16
N ILE A 142 1.85 0.59 -21.15
CA ILE A 142 2.97 0.28 -22.04
C ILE A 142 3.46 -1.16 -21.81
N VAL A 143 3.62 -1.55 -20.54
CA VAL A 143 4.10 -2.90 -20.20
C VAL A 143 3.05 -3.97 -20.54
N THR A 144 1.77 -3.74 -20.29
CA THR A 144 0.71 -4.72 -20.61
C THR A 144 0.60 -4.97 -22.11
N GLU A 145 0.69 -3.92 -22.93
CA GLU A 145 0.65 -4.07 -24.39
C GLU A 145 1.88 -4.84 -24.90
N TRP A 146 3.07 -4.47 -24.41
CA TRP A 146 4.31 -5.15 -24.79
C TRP A 146 4.32 -6.63 -24.34
N LEU A 147 3.85 -6.94 -23.13
CA LEU A 147 3.78 -8.30 -22.61
C LEU A 147 2.82 -9.19 -23.41
N SER A 148 1.70 -8.63 -23.86
CA SER A 148 0.75 -9.34 -24.72
C SER A 148 1.38 -9.68 -26.08
N ASP A 149 2.07 -8.73 -26.67
CA ASP A 149 2.63 -8.87 -28.01
C ASP A 149 3.91 -9.72 -28.04
N VAL A 150 4.78 -9.61 -27.03
CA VAL A 150 6.02 -10.41 -26.93
C VAL A 150 5.74 -11.92 -26.85
N LYS A 151 4.56 -12.32 -26.36
CA LYS A 151 4.14 -13.74 -26.37
C LYS A 151 3.80 -14.24 -27.77
N LEU A 152 3.30 -13.36 -28.63
CA LEU A 152 2.82 -13.70 -29.97
C LEU A 152 3.98 -13.68 -30.99
N GLY A 153 4.89 -12.73 -30.85
CA GLY A 153 6.01 -12.56 -31.76
C GLY A 153 6.96 -11.44 -31.33
N TYR A 154 7.81 -11.04 -32.27
CA TYR A 154 8.75 -9.94 -32.09
C TYR A 154 8.87 -9.14 -33.38
N CYS A 155 9.28 -7.88 -33.23
CA CYS A 155 9.64 -7.02 -34.34
C CYS A 155 11.13 -7.19 -34.68
N THR A 156 11.45 -7.33 -35.97
CA THR A 156 12.83 -7.47 -36.49
C THR A 156 13.70 -6.23 -36.27
N THR A 157 13.10 -5.04 -36.29
CA THR A 157 13.82 -3.76 -36.16
C THR A 157 14.23 -3.49 -34.71
N ALA A 158 13.34 -3.75 -33.75
CA ALA A 158 13.60 -3.58 -32.32
C ALA A 158 12.71 -4.49 -31.45
N PHE A 159 13.31 -5.28 -30.56
CA PHE A 159 12.61 -6.24 -29.71
C PHE A 159 11.67 -5.62 -28.66
N TYR A 160 11.93 -4.38 -28.24
CA TYR A 160 11.12 -3.69 -27.22
C TYR A 160 9.88 -2.98 -27.80
N LEU A 161 9.68 -3.03 -29.12
CA LEU A 161 8.52 -2.42 -29.79
C LEU A 161 7.30 -3.36 -29.71
N ASN A 162 6.13 -2.78 -29.42
CA ASN A 162 4.82 -3.43 -29.56
C ASN A 162 4.46 -3.55 -31.05
N GLU A 163 3.61 -4.53 -31.41
CA GLU A 163 3.11 -4.77 -32.78
C GLU A 163 2.52 -3.51 -33.43
N SER A 164 1.69 -2.74 -32.72
CA SER A 164 1.06 -1.51 -33.21
C SER A 164 2.08 -0.43 -33.60
N PHE A 165 3.17 -0.31 -32.83
CA PHE A 165 4.26 0.63 -33.12
C PHE A 165 5.18 0.11 -34.22
N CYS A 166 5.42 -1.21 -34.27
CA CYS A 166 6.19 -1.86 -35.34
C CYS A 166 5.48 -1.73 -36.71
N CYS A 167 4.15 -1.72 -36.70
CA CYS A 167 3.31 -1.72 -37.90
C CYS A 167 2.67 -0.37 -38.21
N TRP A 168 3.15 0.70 -37.58
CA TRP A 168 2.60 2.03 -37.77
C TRP A 168 2.76 2.47 -39.24
N GLY A 169 1.63 2.65 -39.93
CA GLY A 169 1.59 3.20 -41.29
C GLY A 169 1.58 2.16 -42.42
N SER A 170 1.45 0.86 -42.12
CA SER A 170 1.24 -0.17 -43.15
C SER A 170 -0.25 -0.49 -43.31
N GLU A 171 -0.80 -0.35 -44.53
CA GLU A 171 -2.23 -0.60 -44.82
C GLU A 171 -2.54 -2.05 -45.21
N SER A 172 -1.54 -2.89 -45.50
CA SER A 172 -1.75 -4.23 -46.07
C SER A 172 -0.92 -5.34 -45.42
N GLY A 173 -0.60 -5.18 -44.13
CA GLY A 173 0.12 -6.18 -43.35
C GLY A 173 1.59 -5.86 -43.18
N CYS A 174 2.15 -6.38 -42.10
CA CYS A 174 3.40 -5.94 -41.53
C CYS A 174 4.48 -7.02 -41.74
N PRO A 175 5.40 -6.85 -42.72
CA PRO A 175 6.43 -7.85 -43.01
C PRO A 175 7.47 -7.96 -41.89
N GLU A 176 7.60 -6.92 -41.06
CA GLU A 176 8.59 -6.84 -39.98
C GLU A 176 8.16 -7.56 -38.69
N TRP A 177 6.88 -7.89 -38.56
CA TRP A 177 6.36 -8.61 -37.39
C TRP A 177 6.41 -10.11 -37.61
N HIS A 178 7.28 -10.80 -36.86
CA HIS A 178 7.47 -12.24 -36.96
C HIS A 178 6.96 -12.95 -35.71
N ARG A 179 6.08 -13.94 -35.93
CA ARG A 179 5.70 -14.89 -34.86
C ARG A 179 6.88 -15.79 -34.50
N TRP A 180 6.91 -16.26 -33.26
CA TRP A 180 7.97 -17.14 -32.76
C TRP A 180 8.16 -18.45 -33.57
N SER A 181 7.08 -18.95 -34.17
CA SER A 181 7.10 -20.18 -34.98
C SER A 181 5.96 -20.17 -35.99
N THR A 182 6.22 -20.66 -37.19
CA THR A 182 5.21 -20.88 -38.24
C THR A 182 4.37 -22.14 -37.96
N PHE A 183 4.92 -23.11 -37.22
CA PHE A 183 4.22 -24.35 -36.87
C PHE A 183 3.27 -24.10 -35.69
N TRP A 184 1.96 -24.27 -35.93
CA TRP A 184 0.89 -23.94 -34.97
C TRP A 184 1.04 -24.61 -33.59
N PRO A 185 1.35 -25.93 -33.47
CA PRO A 185 1.55 -26.55 -32.16
C PRO A 185 2.74 -25.98 -31.38
N LEU A 186 3.86 -25.73 -32.07
CA LEU A 186 5.05 -25.17 -31.42
C LEU A 186 4.82 -23.72 -31.00
N ASN A 187 4.11 -22.93 -31.81
CA ASN A 187 3.73 -21.57 -31.45
C ASN A 187 2.83 -21.54 -30.21
N TYR A 188 1.86 -22.46 -30.12
CA TYR A 188 1.00 -22.60 -28.94
C TYR A 188 1.76 -23.03 -27.68
N LEU A 189 2.70 -23.98 -27.81
CA LEU A 189 3.56 -24.40 -26.70
C LEU A 189 4.46 -23.27 -26.20
N LEU A 190 5.09 -22.52 -27.12
CA LEU A 190 5.90 -21.35 -26.77
C LEU A 190 5.06 -20.29 -26.06
N TYR A 191 3.87 -20.00 -26.58
CA TYR A 191 2.94 -19.06 -25.97
C TYR A 191 2.57 -19.44 -24.52
N ILE A 192 2.22 -20.71 -24.26
CA ILE A 192 1.96 -21.20 -22.90
C ILE A 192 3.22 -21.12 -22.03
N SER A 193 4.39 -21.45 -22.58
CA SER A 193 5.65 -21.40 -21.82
C SER A 193 6.01 -19.98 -21.38
N PHE A 194 5.85 -18.97 -22.26
CA PHE A 194 6.05 -17.57 -21.93
C PHE A 194 5.04 -17.11 -20.86
N ALA A 195 3.76 -17.45 -21.01
CA ALA A 195 2.75 -17.14 -19.99
C ALA A 195 3.08 -17.79 -18.63
N GLY A 196 3.52 -19.05 -18.62
CA GLY A 196 3.91 -19.76 -17.39
C GLY A 196 5.14 -19.13 -16.73
N LEU A 197 6.15 -18.73 -17.50
CA LEU A 197 7.34 -18.04 -16.99
C LEU A 197 6.99 -16.67 -16.39
N LEU A 198 6.14 -15.88 -17.05
CA LEU A 198 5.70 -14.59 -16.52
C LEU A 198 4.89 -14.74 -15.22
N ALA A 199 4.03 -15.76 -15.15
CA ALA A 199 3.28 -16.09 -13.93
C ALA A 199 4.22 -16.49 -12.78
N PHE A 200 5.20 -17.35 -13.06
CA PHE A 200 6.20 -17.79 -12.10
C PHE A 200 7.04 -16.61 -11.59
N CYS A 201 7.52 -15.75 -12.49
CA CYS A 201 8.27 -14.55 -12.14
C CYS A 201 7.44 -13.59 -11.26
N SER A 202 6.17 -13.36 -11.59
CA SER A 202 5.26 -12.54 -10.77
C SER A 202 5.10 -13.12 -9.37
N ALA A 203 4.80 -14.42 -9.25
CA ALA A 203 4.64 -15.10 -7.97
C ALA A 203 5.93 -15.08 -7.14
N HIS A 204 7.08 -15.31 -7.78
CA HIS A 204 8.39 -15.28 -7.13
C HIS A 204 8.74 -13.87 -6.63
N LEU A 205 8.46 -12.84 -7.42
CA LEU A 205 8.72 -11.44 -7.05
C LEU A 205 7.88 -11.02 -5.83
N VAL A 206 6.59 -11.37 -5.80
CA VAL A 206 5.70 -11.08 -4.67
C VAL A 206 6.14 -11.84 -3.42
N LYS A 207 6.45 -13.15 -3.55
CA LYS A 207 6.83 -14.00 -2.42
C LYS A 207 8.18 -13.61 -1.80
N SER A 208 9.15 -13.19 -2.61
CA SER A 208 10.50 -12.87 -2.15
C SER A 208 10.63 -11.48 -1.52
N TYR A 209 9.99 -10.46 -2.10
CA TYR A 209 10.21 -9.08 -1.68
C TYR A 209 9.10 -8.49 -0.80
N ALA A 210 7.83 -8.89 -0.99
CA ALA A 210 6.71 -8.34 -0.22
C ALA A 210 5.50 -9.29 -0.17
N PRO A 211 5.48 -10.30 0.72
CA PRO A 211 4.35 -11.20 0.86
C PRO A 211 3.05 -10.47 1.27
N TYR A 212 3.17 -9.35 1.98
CA TYR A 212 2.04 -8.48 2.37
C TYR A 212 1.40 -7.72 1.19
N ALA A 213 2.01 -7.72 0.00
CA ALA A 213 1.48 -7.06 -1.18
C ALA A 213 0.56 -7.98 -2.03
N ALA A 214 0.35 -9.22 -1.60
CA ALA A 214 -0.50 -10.17 -2.28
C ALA A 214 -1.97 -9.71 -2.30
N GLY A 215 -2.64 -9.89 -3.44
CA GLY A 215 -4.06 -9.54 -3.60
C GLY A 215 -4.32 -8.07 -3.96
N SER A 216 -5.59 -7.68 -3.86
CA SER A 216 -6.06 -6.38 -4.36
C SER A 216 -5.60 -5.20 -3.48
N GLY A 217 -5.56 -5.37 -2.15
CA GLY A 217 -5.20 -4.30 -1.21
C GLY A 217 -6.39 -3.44 -0.77
N ILE A 218 -7.58 -3.63 -1.33
CA ILE A 218 -8.78 -2.82 -1.03
C ILE A 218 -9.25 -3.01 0.42
N SER A 219 -9.24 -4.25 0.91
CA SER A 219 -9.60 -4.59 2.31
C SER A 219 -8.66 -3.93 3.32
N GLU A 220 -7.39 -3.88 2.98
CA GLU A 220 -6.29 -3.37 3.77
C GLU A 220 -6.35 -1.84 3.84
N ILE A 221 -6.61 -1.20 2.71
CA ILE A 221 -6.84 0.25 2.63
C ILE A 221 -8.08 0.65 3.42
N LYS A 222 -9.15 -0.14 3.33
CA LYS A 222 -10.36 0.09 4.13
C LYS A 222 -10.08 -0.03 5.63
N CYS A 223 -9.24 -0.98 6.05
CA CYS A 223 -8.81 -1.15 7.43
C CYS A 223 -8.03 0.08 7.95
N ILE A 224 -7.13 0.62 7.12
CA ILE A 224 -6.34 1.83 7.44
C ILE A 224 -7.22 3.06 7.60
N ILE A 225 -8.19 3.25 6.70
CA ILE A 225 -9.15 4.35 6.80
C ILE A 225 -10.03 4.20 8.06
N ALA A 226 -10.35 2.97 8.47
CA ALA A 226 -11.07 2.69 9.70
C ALA A 226 -10.25 2.97 10.98
N GLY A 227 -8.95 3.24 10.87
CA GLY A 227 -8.08 3.59 11.99
C GLY A 227 -7.13 2.48 12.43
N PHE A 228 -6.91 1.44 11.62
CA PHE A 228 -5.96 0.36 11.93
C PHE A 228 -4.85 0.31 10.88
N VAL A 229 -3.63 0.64 11.27
CA VAL A 229 -2.46 0.57 10.39
C VAL A 229 -1.78 -0.76 10.54
N MET A 230 -1.51 -1.40 9.39
CA MET A 230 -0.65 -2.58 9.27
C MET A 230 0.75 -2.16 8.83
N LYS A 231 1.78 -2.64 9.53
CA LYS A 231 3.17 -2.36 9.17
C LYS A 231 3.51 -3.00 7.82
N GLY A 232 4.17 -2.24 6.94
CA GLY A 232 4.64 -2.73 5.65
C GLY A 232 3.71 -2.50 4.44
N PHE A 233 2.41 -2.24 4.63
CA PHE A 233 1.49 -2.05 3.48
C PHE A 233 1.75 -0.74 2.71
N LEU A 234 2.02 0.37 3.40
CA LEU A 234 2.34 1.69 2.81
C LEU A 234 3.81 1.84 2.37
N GLY A 235 4.57 0.75 2.25
CA GLY A 235 5.97 0.80 1.85
C GLY A 235 6.18 1.27 0.41
N PHE A 236 7.30 1.93 0.14
CA PHE A 236 7.69 2.23 -1.25
C PHE A 236 7.94 0.94 -2.06
N TRP A 237 8.55 -0.06 -1.41
CA TRP A 237 8.80 -1.37 -2.01
C TRP A 237 7.52 -2.11 -2.40
N THR A 238 6.46 -2.06 -1.58
CA THR A 238 5.18 -2.71 -1.91
C THR A 238 4.54 -2.06 -3.13
N LEU A 239 4.61 -0.73 -3.25
CA LEU A 239 4.14 -0.01 -4.43
C LEU A 239 4.92 -0.42 -5.69
N LEU A 240 6.26 -0.48 -5.62
CA LEU A 240 7.08 -0.91 -6.76
C LEU A 240 6.80 -2.36 -7.19
N ILE A 241 6.69 -3.28 -6.24
CA ILE A 241 6.41 -4.69 -6.58
C ILE A 241 5.01 -4.83 -7.15
N LYS A 242 4.03 -4.14 -6.57
CA LYS A 242 2.64 -4.19 -7.07
C LYS A 242 2.55 -3.63 -8.49
N THR A 243 3.24 -2.54 -8.79
CA THR A 243 3.23 -1.93 -10.13
C THR A 243 3.93 -2.79 -11.19
N LEU A 244 4.93 -3.60 -10.81
CA LEU A 244 5.57 -4.56 -11.73
C LEU A 244 4.83 -5.90 -11.85
N ALA A 245 4.28 -6.43 -10.75
CA ALA A 245 3.61 -7.73 -10.71
C ALA A 245 2.19 -7.69 -11.29
N MET A 246 1.50 -6.54 -11.21
CA MET A 246 0.14 -6.40 -11.75
C MET A 246 0.08 -6.61 -13.27
N PRO A 247 0.90 -5.95 -14.12
CA PRO A 247 0.92 -6.20 -15.56
C PRO A 247 1.20 -7.66 -15.92
N LEU A 248 2.21 -8.25 -15.28
CA LEU A 248 2.60 -9.65 -15.47
C LEU A 248 1.43 -10.60 -15.17
N SER A 249 0.65 -10.30 -14.13
CA SER A 249 -0.48 -11.13 -13.73
C SER A 249 -1.70 -10.94 -14.65
N ILE A 250 -2.00 -9.70 -15.04
CA ILE A 250 -3.12 -9.38 -15.95
C ILE A 250 -2.94 -10.07 -17.29
N ASP A 251 -1.73 -10.00 -17.84
CA ASP A 251 -1.40 -10.57 -19.13
C ASP A 251 -1.50 -12.12 -19.12
N VAL A 252 -1.09 -12.78 -18.04
CA VAL A 252 -1.32 -14.23 -17.86
C VAL A 252 -2.80 -14.59 -17.77
N VAL A 253 -3.60 -13.80 -17.04
CA VAL A 253 -5.04 -14.07 -16.90
C VAL A 253 -5.80 -13.82 -18.20
N ALA A 254 -5.44 -12.76 -18.95
CA ALA A 254 -6.03 -12.45 -20.25
C ALA A 254 -5.88 -13.61 -21.24
N THR A 255 -4.75 -14.31 -21.19
CA THR A 255 -4.50 -15.54 -21.94
C THR A 255 -5.53 -16.65 -21.62
N THR A 256 -5.87 -16.87 -20.35
CA THR A 256 -6.74 -17.97 -19.92
C THR A 256 -8.21 -17.73 -20.24
N VAL A 257 -8.65 -16.47 -20.24
CA VAL A 257 -10.07 -16.11 -20.48
C VAL A 257 -10.39 -16.03 -21.98
N GLY A 258 -9.40 -16.22 -22.87
CA GLY A 258 -9.64 -16.17 -24.31
C GLY A 258 -10.10 -14.78 -24.78
N TYR A 259 -9.69 -13.72 -24.07
CA TYR A 259 -9.87 -12.35 -24.55
C TYR A 259 -9.00 -12.22 -25.80
N SER A 260 -9.62 -12.49 -26.96
CA SER A 260 -9.17 -11.88 -28.21
C SER A 260 -9.18 -10.39 -27.94
N PRO A 261 -8.06 -9.67 -28.04
CA PRO A 261 -8.09 -8.23 -27.92
C PRO A 261 -8.99 -7.74 -29.05
N CYS A 262 -10.21 -7.31 -28.71
CA CYS A 262 -11.00 -6.46 -29.58
C CYS A 262 -10.23 -5.14 -29.71
N ARG A 263 -9.21 -5.12 -30.59
CA ARG A 263 -8.56 -3.91 -31.07
C ARG A 263 -9.61 -3.20 -31.92
N PHE A 264 -10.17 -2.11 -31.38
CA PHE A 264 -10.99 -1.15 -32.11
C PHE A 264 -10.12 -0.30 -33.04
#